data_AF-A0A358M5U5-F1
#
_entry.id   AF-A0A358M5U5-F1
#
_cell.length_a   1.000
_cell.length_b   1.000
_cell.length_c   1.000
_cell.angle_alpha   90.00
_cell.angle_beta   90.00
_cell.angle_gamma   90.00
#
_symmetry.space_group_name_H-M   'P 1'
#
loop_
_entity.id
_entity.type
_entity.pdbx_description
1 polymer ?
#
loop_
_entity_poly.entity_id
_entity_poly.type
_entity_poly.pdbx_seq_one_letter_code
_entity_poly.pdbx_strand_id
1 'polypeptide(L)'
;MCSIMGVCGSGYTKDFTKAQFEECFGRTLSRGPDMSRVIETELGLLAFHRLAIMDLSETGMQPFERDGNALVCNGEIYGFRKIKEELEKKYRFCGDSDCEILLPMYEEYGLEMFRMLDAEFALILFDGKRKRYIAARDPIGIRPLFYGYTKSGTILFASEAKNLVGLTERIVPFPPGHYYVDGKFYCYNDIADVPAICHDSLETVCRNIREKLIRGVEKRLDADAPLGFLLSGGLDSSLVCSIAAKILQKPIRTFAIGMSEDAIDLKYAKEVADYIGS
;
A
#
# COMPACT_ATOMS: atom_id res chain seq x y z
N MET A 1 7.25 -6.09 -1.85
CA MET A 1 6.34 -4.99 -1.45
C MET A 1 7.20 -3.90 -0.88
N CYS A 2 6.97 -2.62 -1.11
CA CYS A 2 7.82 -1.56 -0.56
C CYS A 2 7.85 -1.52 0.99
N SER A 3 8.79 -0.74 1.55
CA SER A 3 8.85 -0.39 2.97
C SER A 3 8.91 1.13 3.14
N ILE A 4 8.13 1.65 4.09
CA ILE A 4 8.15 3.06 4.49
C ILE A 4 8.58 3.18 5.95
N MET A 5 9.28 4.26 6.27
CA MET A 5 9.57 4.65 7.64
C MET A 5 9.67 6.17 7.74
N GLY A 6 9.17 6.75 8.84
CA GLY A 6 9.28 8.17 9.07
C GLY A 6 9.33 8.50 10.55
N VAL A 7 10.11 9.53 10.88
CA VAL A 7 10.10 10.17 12.20
C VAL A 7 9.54 11.57 12.05
N CYS A 8 8.52 11.88 12.84
CA CYS A 8 7.63 13.03 12.60
C CYS A 8 7.75 14.07 13.73
N GLY A 9 8.91 14.73 13.81
CA GLY A 9 9.19 15.81 14.75
C GLY A 9 10.69 15.91 15.06
N SER A 10 11.25 17.12 15.09
CA SER A 10 12.71 17.34 15.27
C SER A 10 13.24 16.92 16.64
N GLY A 11 12.35 16.66 17.61
CA GLY A 11 12.67 16.14 18.93
C GLY A 11 13.41 14.80 18.94
N TYR A 12 13.32 14.01 17.86
CA TYR A 12 13.98 12.71 17.74
C TYR A 12 15.50 12.76 17.94
N THR A 13 16.11 13.89 17.60
CA THR A 13 17.57 14.11 17.72
C THR A 13 18.09 13.99 19.15
N LYS A 14 17.20 14.10 20.14
CA LYS A 14 17.52 13.86 21.56
C LYS A 14 17.54 12.37 21.92
N ASP A 15 16.90 11.53 21.12
CA ASP A 15 16.70 10.11 21.39
C ASP A 15 17.61 9.21 20.55
N PHE A 16 17.83 9.55 19.28
CA PHE A 16 18.67 8.79 18.35
C PHE A 16 19.23 9.65 17.21
N THR A 17 20.28 9.12 16.57
CA THR A 17 20.93 9.73 15.40
C THR A 17 20.29 9.27 14.09
N LYS A 18 20.50 10.02 13.00
CA LYS A 18 20.10 9.60 11.65
C LYS A 18 20.67 8.23 11.26
N ALA A 19 21.91 7.94 11.66
CA ALA A 19 22.54 6.64 11.39
C ALA A 19 21.79 5.47 12.07
N GLN A 20 21.33 5.64 13.32
CA GLN A 20 20.51 4.63 14.00
C GLN A 20 19.13 4.45 13.34
N PHE A 21 18.54 5.53 12.85
CA PHE A 21 17.31 5.48 12.06
C PHE A 21 17.51 4.68 10.76
N GLU A 22 18.58 4.94 10.02
CA GLU A 22 18.93 4.23 8.78
C GLU A 22 19.24 2.75 9.01
N GLU A 23 19.93 2.41 10.11
CA GLU A 23 20.17 1.03 10.52
C GLU A 23 18.85 0.28 10.77
N CYS A 24 17.94 0.89 11.53
CA CYS A 24 16.64 0.31 11.82
C CYS A 24 15.76 0.19 10.56
N PHE A 25 15.85 1.16 9.67
CA PHE A 25 15.17 1.15 8.38
C PHE A 25 15.65 -0.02 7.49
N GLY A 26 16.97 -0.24 7.43
CA GLY A 26 17.61 -1.31 6.66
C GLY A 26 17.16 -2.74 7.01
N ARG A 27 16.56 -2.95 8.18
CA ARG A 27 15.94 -4.24 8.59
C ARG A 27 14.78 -4.69 7.70
N THR A 28 14.31 -3.81 6.82
CA THR A 28 13.26 -4.08 5.82
C THR A 28 13.72 -3.94 4.38
N LEU A 29 15.02 -3.91 4.10
CA LEU A 29 15.53 -3.86 2.73
C LEU A 29 14.97 -5.01 1.86
N SER A 30 14.76 -6.19 2.45
CA SER A 30 14.19 -7.36 1.76
C SER A 30 12.79 -7.13 1.18
N ARG A 31 12.04 -6.16 1.68
CA ARG A 31 10.71 -5.78 1.18
C ARG A 31 10.84 -5.07 -0.18
N GLY A 32 11.72 -4.06 -0.23
CA GLY A 32 11.97 -3.20 -1.38
C GLY A 32 13.45 -3.20 -1.76
N PRO A 33 13.93 -4.25 -2.45
CA PRO A 33 15.35 -4.47 -2.71
C PRO A 33 15.91 -3.60 -3.84
N ASP A 34 15.07 -2.94 -4.65
CA ASP A 34 15.52 -2.33 -5.91
C ASP A 34 16.24 -1.01 -5.67
N MET A 35 15.67 -0.16 -4.80
CA MET A 35 16.20 1.18 -4.52
C MET A 35 15.87 1.61 -3.09
N SER A 36 16.71 2.46 -2.51
CA SER A 36 16.51 3.01 -1.17
C SER A 36 16.80 4.50 -1.14
N ARG A 37 15.97 5.28 -0.46
CA ARG A 37 16.18 6.72 -0.27
C ARG A 37 15.70 7.15 1.10
N VAL A 38 16.46 8.04 1.73
CA VAL A 38 16.08 8.75 2.94
C VAL A 38 16.25 10.24 2.67
N ILE A 39 15.22 11.03 2.96
CA ILE A 39 15.30 12.49 2.91
C ILE A 39 15.08 13.09 4.29
N GLU A 40 15.63 14.28 4.47
CA GLU A 40 15.31 15.14 5.60
C GLU A 40 14.21 16.10 5.18
N THR A 41 13.16 16.18 5.98
CA THR A 41 12.21 17.28 5.92
C THR A 41 12.57 18.31 6.98
N GLU A 42 11.87 19.44 7.00
CA GLU A 42 12.09 20.46 8.04
C GLU A 42 11.85 19.94 9.48
N LEU A 43 11.00 18.93 9.64
CA LEU A 43 10.59 18.43 10.97
C LEU A 43 11.00 16.98 11.23
N GLY A 44 11.75 16.31 10.37
CA GLY A 44 12.04 14.89 10.56
C GLY A 44 12.55 14.19 9.32
N LEU A 45 12.39 12.87 9.25
CA LEU A 45 12.92 12.05 8.16
C LEU A 45 11.80 11.24 7.50
N LEU A 46 11.91 11.04 6.18
CA LEU A 46 11.11 10.08 5.42
C LEU A 46 12.03 9.13 4.66
N ALA A 47 11.71 7.84 4.71
CA ALA A 47 12.51 6.78 4.13
C ALA A 47 11.66 5.78 3.36
N PHE A 48 12.20 5.31 2.22
CA PHE A 48 11.52 4.41 1.32
C PHE A 48 12.46 3.35 0.70
N HIS A 49 12.06 2.09 0.83
CA HIS A 49 12.65 0.93 0.16
C HIS A 49 11.68 0.50 -0.92
N ARG A 50 12.15 0.45 -2.15
CA ARG A 50 11.31 0.28 -3.33
C ARG A 50 11.37 -1.15 -3.85
N LEU A 51 10.19 -1.71 -4.10
CA LEU A 51 9.99 -2.76 -5.09
C LEU A 51 9.24 -2.10 -6.26
N ALA A 52 9.85 -2.03 -7.44
CA ALA A 52 9.28 -1.38 -8.61
C ALA A 52 8.23 -2.28 -9.27
N ILE A 53 6.96 -1.89 -9.18
CA ILE A 53 5.81 -2.59 -9.79
C ILE A 53 5.13 -1.70 -10.84
N MET A 54 4.82 -0.47 -10.45
CA MET A 54 4.32 0.60 -11.31
C MET A 54 5.43 1.64 -11.57
N ASP A 55 5.63 2.00 -12.85
CA ASP A 55 6.74 2.79 -13.37
C ASP A 55 8.11 2.21 -13.00
N LEU A 56 8.68 1.34 -13.82
CA LEU A 56 9.94 0.66 -13.49
C LEU A 56 11.18 1.56 -13.53
N SER A 57 11.03 2.83 -13.93
CA SER A 57 12.13 3.78 -14.02
C SER A 57 12.40 4.47 -12.67
N GLU A 58 13.46 5.29 -12.61
CA GLU A 58 13.79 6.05 -11.39
C GLU A 58 12.74 7.10 -11.00
N THR A 59 11.85 7.51 -11.92
CA THR A 59 10.83 8.53 -11.62
C THR A 59 9.77 8.05 -10.64
N GLY A 60 9.53 6.74 -10.54
CA GLY A 60 8.68 6.17 -9.50
C GLY A 60 9.38 5.98 -8.14
N MET A 61 10.62 6.47 -7.97
CA MET A 61 11.33 6.40 -6.68
C MET A 61 10.84 7.47 -5.71
N GLN A 62 10.52 7.03 -4.49
CA GLN A 62 10.01 7.88 -3.42
C GLN A 62 11.10 8.20 -2.39
N PRO A 63 10.94 9.20 -1.51
CA PRO A 63 9.79 10.10 -1.37
C PRO A 63 9.52 10.94 -2.63
N PHE A 64 8.25 11.16 -2.94
CA PHE A 64 7.82 12.19 -3.89
C PHE A 64 7.86 13.55 -3.20
N GLU A 65 8.26 14.61 -3.90
CA GLU A 65 8.37 15.96 -3.35
C GLU A 65 7.63 16.97 -4.26
N ARG A 66 6.87 17.90 -3.67
CA ARG A 66 6.14 18.97 -4.38
C ARG A 66 5.93 20.17 -3.48
N ASP A 67 6.36 21.37 -3.90
CA ASP A 67 6.04 22.63 -3.20
C ASP A 67 6.28 22.60 -1.68
N GLY A 68 7.35 21.92 -1.24
CA GLY A 68 7.72 21.73 0.16
C GLY A 68 7.02 20.57 0.87
N ASN A 69 6.05 19.92 0.23
CA ASN A 69 5.45 18.66 0.67
C ASN A 69 6.32 17.47 0.26
N ALA A 70 6.29 16.41 1.05
CA ALA A 70 6.94 15.15 0.71
C ALA A 70 6.07 13.95 1.11
N LEU A 71 6.09 12.87 0.34
CA LEU A 71 5.26 11.69 0.60
C LEU A 71 6.00 10.38 0.31
N VAL A 72 5.82 9.40 1.19
CA VAL A 72 6.12 7.99 0.93
C VAL A 72 4.85 7.15 1.08
N CYS A 73 4.68 6.15 0.23
CA CYS A 73 3.56 5.24 0.18
C CYS A 73 4.03 3.84 -0.21
N ASN A 74 3.78 2.88 0.68
CA ASN A 74 3.78 1.46 0.35
C ASN A 74 2.35 1.08 -0.02
N GLY A 75 2.03 1.06 -1.32
CA GLY A 75 0.66 0.86 -1.79
C GLY A 75 0.57 0.61 -3.28
N GLU A 76 -0.66 0.37 -3.72
CA GLU A 76 -1.11 0.30 -5.12
C GLU A 76 -2.43 1.09 -5.20
N ILE A 77 -2.46 2.16 -6.00
CA ILE A 77 -3.63 3.00 -6.20
C ILE A 77 -4.37 2.53 -7.45
N TYR A 78 -5.48 1.81 -7.28
CA TYR A 78 -6.19 1.21 -8.41
C TYR A 78 -6.93 2.26 -9.24
N GLY A 79 -6.88 2.12 -10.56
CA GLY A 79 -7.55 3.04 -11.48
C GLY A 79 -6.98 4.46 -11.47
N PHE A 80 -5.76 4.65 -10.96
CA PHE A 80 -5.10 5.96 -10.83
C PHE A 80 -4.98 6.70 -12.16
N ARG A 81 -4.88 6.00 -13.31
CA ARG A 81 -4.67 6.61 -14.64
C ARG A 81 -5.72 7.68 -14.96
N LYS A 82 -7.00 7.41 -14.67
CA LYS A 82 -8.09 8.38 -14.87
C LYS A 82 -7.98 9.58 -13.94
N ILE A 83 -7.53 9.36 -12.71
CA ILE A 83 -7.33 10.43 -11.72
C ILE A 83 -6.14 11.28 -12.16
N LYS A 84 -5.07 10.66 -12.66
CA LYS A 84 -3.88 11.31 -13.19
C LYS A 84 -4.23 12.19 -14.40
N GLU A 85 -4.98 11.69 -15.38
CA GLU A 85 -5.43 12.47 -16.55
C GLU A 85 -6.18 13.76 -16.17
N GLU A 86 -7.02 13.71 -15.13
CA GLU A 86 -7.72 14.91 -14.63
C GLU A 86 -6.79 15.87 -13.89
N LEU A 87 -5.86 15.34 -13.09
CA LEU A 87 -4.88 16.13 -12.33
C LEU A 87 -3.82 16.76 -13.25
N GLU A 88 -3.45 16.12 -14.36
CA GLU A 88 -2.48 16.62 -15.34
C GLU A 88 -2.89 17.97 -15.96
N LYS A 89 -4.19 18.31 -15.93
CA LYS A 89 -4.70 19.61 -16.37
C LYS A 89 -4.22 20.77 -15.48
N LYS A 90 -3.78 20.47 -14.25
CA LYS A 90 -3.37 21.44 -13.23
C LYS A 90 -1.95 21.19 -12.69
N TYR A 91 -1.51 19.94 -12.70
CA TYR A 91 -0.27 19.49 -12.07
C TYR A 91 0.68 18.89 -13.09
N ARG A 92 1.98 19.06 -12.85
CA ARG A 92 3.02 18.36 -13.58
C ARG A 92 3.39 17.08 -12.84
N PHE A 93 3.51 15.99 -13.59
CA PHE A 93 3.97 14.69 -13.12
C PHE A 93 5.36 14.41 -13.70
N CYS A 94 6.19 13.74 -12.91
CA CYS A 94 7.54 13.35 -13.31
C CYS A 94 7.58 11.94 -13.90
N GLY A 95 6.73 11.04 -13.41
CA GLY A 95 6.70 9.64 -13.81
C GLY A 95 5.29 9.09 -13.91
N ASP A 96 5.19 7.77 -14.01
CA ASP A 96 3.94 7.02 -14.18
C ASP A 96 3.59 6.16 -12.96
N SER A 97 4.26 6.39 -11.83
CA SER A 97 3.90 5.73 -10.57
C SER A 97 2.50 6.14 -10.14
N ASP A 98 1.69 5.14 -9.84
CA ASP A 98 0.37 5.25 -9.23
C ASP A 98 0.37 6.12 -7.96
N CYS A 99 1.42 6.03 -7.15
CA CYS A 99 1.55 6.78 -5.90
C CYS A 99 1.89 8.28 -6.10
N GLU A 100 2.33 8.71 -7.29
CA GLU A 100 2.66 10.13 -7.53
C GLU A 100 1.41 11.02 -7.47
N ILE A 101 0.22 10.49 -7.76
CA ILE A 101 -1.04 11.25 -7.70
C ILE A 101 -1.41 11.70 -6.28
N LEU A 102 -0.81 11.09 -5.24
CA LEU A 102 -1.20 11.30 -3.85
C LEU A 102 -0.90 12.74 -3.38
N LEU A 103 0.20 13.35 -3.83
CA LEU A 103 0.51 14.75 -3.49
C LEU A 103 -0.48 15.73 -4.14
N PRO A 104 -0.71 15.70 -5.47
CA PRO A 104 -1.78 16.49 -6.09
C PRO A 104 -3.18 16.24 -5.50
N MET A 105 -3.51 14.99 -5.16
CA MET A 105 -4.77 14.65 -4.48
C MET A 105 -4.88 15.33 -3.11
N TYR A 106 -3.81 15.34 -2.32
CA TYR A 106 -3.78 16.05 -1.04
C TYR A 106 -3.93 17.57 -1.21
N GLU A 107 -3.32 18.14 -2.25
CA GLU A 107 -3.40 19.57 -2.51
C GLU A 107 -4.80 20.03 -2.95
N GLU A 108 -5.51 19.22 -3.75
CA GLU A 108 -6.88 19.49 -4.20
C GLU A 108 -7.94 19.17 -3.13
N TYR A 109 -7.83 18.02 -2.48
CA TYR A 109 -8.91 17.44 -1.66
C TYR A 109 -8.58 17.38 -0.17
N GLY A 110 -7.35 17.69 0.23
CA GLY A 110 -6.91 17.58 1.62
C GLY A 110 -7.05 16.15 2.13
N LEU A 111 -7.51 16.01 3.38
CA LEU A 111 -7.66 14.71 4.05
C LEU A 111 -8.84 13.88 3.53
N GLU A 112 -9.79 14.48 2.80
CA GLU A 112 -10.89 13.75 2.17
C GLU A 112 -10.41 12.80 1.07
N MET A 113 -9.18 13.01 0.54
CA MET A 113 -8.58 12.12 -0.44
C MET A 113 -8.63 10.65 0.00
N PHE A 114 -8.47 10.35 1.30
CA PHE A 114 -8.43 8.96 1.78
C PHE A 114 -9.76 8.22 1.56
N ARG A 115 -10.89 8.93 1.57
CA ARG A 115 -12.21 8.34 1.27
C ARG A 115 -12.42 8.11 -0.23
N MET A 116 -11.66 8.79 -1.07
CA MET A 116 -11.78 8.73 -2.53
C MET A 116 -10.90 7.64 -3.16
N LEU A 117 -9.87 7.18 -2.46
CA LEU A 117 -8.92 6.19 -2.97
C LEU A 117 -9.51 4.77 -2.95
N ASP A 118 -9.59 4.14 -4.13
CA ASP A 118 -9.72 2.69 -4.27
C ASP A 118 -8.31 2.11 -4.33
N ALA A 119 -7.76 1.72 -3.19
CA ALA A 119 -6.35 1.40 -3.06
C ALA A 119 -6.06 0.46 -1.89
N GLU A 120 -4.91 -0.21 -1.96
CA GLU A 120 -4.23 -0.75 -0.77
C GLU A 120 -3.01 0.13 -0.48
N PHE A 121 -2.85 0.65 0.73
CA PHE A 121 -1.79 1.63 1.00
C PHE A 121 -1.49 1.78 2.50
N ALA A 122 -0.23 2.10 2.77
CA ALA A 122 0.23 2.74 3.98
C ALA A 122 1.12 3.90 3.56
N LEU A 123 0.86 5.11 4.05
CA LEU A 123 1.60 6.31 3.64
C LEU A 123 1.96 7.21 4.82
N ILE A 124 3.00 8.03 4.60
CA ILE A 124 3.40 9.14 5.45
C ILE A 124 3.62 10.35 4.54
N LEU A 125 2.94 11.45 4.85
CA LEU A 125 3.01 12.72 4.14
C LEU A 125 3.52 13.79 5.10
N PHE A 126 4.47 14.60 4.65
CA PHE A 126 4.86 15.85 5.26
C PHE A 126 4.20 17.01 4.49
N ASP A 127 3.43 17.83 5.19
CA ASP A 127 2.85 19.08 4.68
C ASP A 127 3.78 20.23 5.07
N GLY A 128 4.55 20.72 4.10
CA GLY A 128 5.54 21.76 4.31
C GLY A 128 4.95 23.13 4.57
N LYS A 129 3.70 23.38 4.16
CA LYS A 129 3.01 24.66 4.39
C LYS A 129 2.48 24.74 5.82
N ARG A 130 1.90 23.64 6.31
CA ARG A 130 1.33 23.54 7.67
C ARG A 130 2.31 23.01 8.71
N LYS A 131 3.52 22.61 8.29
CA LYS A 131 4.58 22.07 9.15
C LYS A 131 4.08 20.91 10.00
N ARG A 132 3.47 19.92 9.34
CA ARG A 132 2.91 18.75 10.03
C ARG A 132 3.10 17.47 9.23
N TYR A 133 2.99 16.35 9.93
CA TYR A 133 2.95 15.04 9.33
C TYR A 133 1.55 14.44 9.39
N ILE A 134 1.22 13.68 8.36
CA ILE A 134 0.03 12.87 8.23
C ILE A 134 0.48 11.44 7.94
N ALA A 135 -0.14 10.46 8.57
CA ALA A 135 0.04 9.05 8.22
C ALA A 135 -1.33 8.42 8.01
N ALA A 136 -1.46 7.50 7.06
CA ALA A 136 -2.75 6.88 6.77
C ALA A 136 -2.58 5.43 6.32
N ARG A 137 -3.60 4.62 6.57
CA ARG A 137 -3.63 3.19 6.23
C ARG A 137 -4.97 2.82 5.60
N ASP A 138 -4.92 1.95 4.60
CA ASP A 138 -6.09 1.51 3.83
C ASP A 138 -7.21 0.91 4.70
N PRO A 139 -8.47 0.86 4.18
CA PRO A 139 -9.66 0.56 4.96
C PRO A 139 -9.64 -0.75 5.76
N ILE A 140 -8.96 -1.79 5.25
CA ILE A 140 -8.92 -3.11 5.90
C ILE A 140 -7.51 -3.50 6.36
N GLY A 141 -6.53 -2.61 6.17
CA GLY A 141 -5.16 -2.78 6.65
C GLY A 141 -4.35 -3.79 5.83
N ILE A 142 -4.58 -3.87 4.52
CA ILE A 142 -3.85 -4.77 3.61
C ILE A 142 -2.34 -4.47 3.66
N ARG A 143 -1.97 -3.18 3.56
CA ARG A 143 -0.58 -2.75 3.72
C ARG A 143 -0.31 -2.53 5.21
N PRO A 144 0.77 -3.13 5.77
CA PRO A 144 1.06 -2.99 7.19
C PRO A 144 1.63 -1.61 7.50
N LEU A 145 1.26 -1.07 8.66
CA LEU A 145 1.80 0.16 9.24
C LEU A 145 1.74 0.05 10.77
N PHE A 146 2.81 0.46 11.42
CA PHE A 146 2.98 0.50 12.86
C PHE A 146 3.43 1.89 13.28
N TYR A 147 3.18 2.23 14.54
CA TYR A 147 3.68 3.46 15.13
C TYR A 147 4.19 3.25 16.56
N GLY A 148 4.99 4.20 17.03
CA GLY A 148 5.47 4.26 18.40
C GLY A 148 6.00 5.65 18.71
N TYR A 149 6.31 5.90 19.98
CA TYR A 149 6.86 7.18 20.44
C TYR A 149 8.26 6.99 21.00
N THR A 150 9.13 7.95 20.73
CA THR A 150 10.42 8.08 21.43
C THR A 150 10.22 8.54 22.88
N LYS A 151 11.30 8.56 23.67
CA LYS A 151 11.27 9.07 25.04
C LYS A 151 10.92 10.55 25.10
N SER A 152 11.38 11.33 24.11
CA SER A 152 10.98 12.74 23.97
C SER A 152 9.55 12.96 23.47
N GLY A 153 8.81 11.89 23.16
CA GLY A 153 7.43 11.95 22.68
C GLY A 153 7.30 12.18 21.17
N THR A 154 8.38 12.02 20.40
CA THR A 154 8.31 12.13 18.94
C THR A 154 7.71 10.85 18.36
N ILE A 155 6.74 10.97 17.45
CA ILE A 155 6.09 9.81 16.83
C ILE A 155 6.90 9.29 15.64
N LEU A 156 6.96 7.96 15.52
CA LEU A 156 7.52 7.24 14.38
C LEU A 156 6.45 6.36 13.74
N PHE A 157 6.54 6.18 12.42
CA PHE A 157 5.75 5.23 11.65
C PHE A 157 6.65 4.32 10.83
N ALA A 158 6.28 3.05 10.68
CA ALA A 158 7.00 2.12 9.81
C ALA A 158 6.13 0.98 9.29
N SER A 159 6.46 0.43 8.12
CA SER A 159 5.76 -0.71 7.54
C SER A 159 5.77 -1.95 8.44
N GLU A 160 6.85 -2.18 9.19
CA GLU A 160 6.96 -3.33 10.09
C GLU A 160 7.46 -2.94 11.48
N ALA A 161 6.96 -3.64 12.50
CA ALA A 161 7.34 -3.41 13.89
C ALA A 161 8.87 -3.47 14.12
N LYS A 162 9.59 -4.33 13.38
CA LYS A 162 11.05 -4.48 13.53
C LYS A 162 11.86 -3.22 13.19
N ASN A 163 11.30 -2.29 12.40
CA ASN A 163 11.93 -0.99 12.16
C ASN A 163 11.86 -0.06 13.37
N LEU A 164 10.93 -0.28 14.30
CA LEU A 164 10.73 0.59 15.46
C LEU A 164 11.41 0.05 16.73
N VAL A 165 11.88 -1.19 16.70
CA VAL A 165 12.58 -1.84 17.83
C VAL A 165 13.90 -1.13 18.10
N GLY A 166 14.04 -0.59 19.31
CA GLY A 166 15.22 0.18 19.75
C GLY A 166 15.08 1.69 19.57
N LEU A 167 14.05 2.18 18.86
CA LEU A 167 13.77 3.60 18.69
C LEU A 167 12.56 4.08 19.50
N THR A 168 11.65 3.16 19.84
CA THR A 168 10.40 3.45 20.54
C THR A 168 10.23 2.53 21.75
N GLU A 169 9.56 3.01 22.80
CA GLU A 169 9.29 2.20 24.00
C GLU A 169 8.15 1.20 23.80
N ARG A 170 7.14 1.59 23.04
CA ARG A 170 5.96 0.78 22.72
C ARG A 170 5.64 0.89 21.23
N ILE A 171 5.38 -0.26 20.63
CA ILE A 171 5.00 -0.38 19.22
C ILE A 171 3.54 -0.83 19.16
N VAL A 172 2.76 -0.14 18.34
CA VAL A 172 1.32 -0.38 18.18
C VAL A 172 1.00 -0.49 16.69
N PRO A 173 0.17 -1.45 16.26
CA PRO A 173 -0.36 -1.47 14.90
C PRO A 173 -1.15 -0.19 14.62
N PHE A 174 -0.91 0.44 13.47
CA PHE A 174 -1.70 1.58 13.02
C PHE A 174 -3.11 1.08 12.64
N PRO A 175 -4.20 1.71 13.12
CA PRO A 175 -5.56 1.22 12.87
C PRO A 175 -5.95 1.28 11.38
N PRO A 176 -6.52 0.20 10.79
CA PRO A 176 -7.07 0.22 9.43
C PRO A 176 -8.13 1.30 9.22
N GLY A 177 -8.21 1.87 8.03
CA GLY A 177 -9.24 2.86 7.69
C GLY A 177 -9.14 4.18 8.46
N HIS A 178 -7.95 4.49 8.98
CA HIS A 178 -7.67 5.71 9.70
C HIS A 178 -6.58 6.54 9.05
N TYR A 179 -6.59 7.83 9.35
CA TYR A 179 -5.42 8.70 9.24
C TYR A 179 -5.07 9.31 10.60
N TYR A 180 -3.80 9.59 10.79
CA TYR A 180 -3.24 10.32 11.92
C TYR A 180 -2.85 11.72 11.47
N VAL A 181 -3.23 12.73 12.23
CA VAL A 181 -2.78 14.12 12.06
C VAL A 181 -2.91 14.86 13.38
N ASP A 182 -1.95 15.75 13.67
CA ASP A 182 -1.97 16.64 14.84
C ASP A 182 -2.24 15.90 16.17
N GLY A 183 -1.60 14.74 16.37
CA GLY A 183 -1.70 13.96 17.62
C GLY A 183 -2.93 13.05 17.73
N LYS A 184 -3.77 12.99 16.70
CA LYS A 184 -5.06 12.27 16.75
C LYS A 184 -5.25 11.35 15.55
N PHE A 185 -5.97 10.25 15.79
CA PHE A 185 -6.44 9.32 14.76
C PHE A 185 -7.89 9.63 14.40
N TYR A 186 -8.21 9.58 13.11
CA TYR A 186 -9.54 9.80 12.56
C TYR A 186 -9.89 8.63 11.65
N CYS A 187 -11.00 7.96 11.94
CA CYS A 187 -11.54 6.91 11.07
C CYS A 187 -12.20 7.57 9.86
N TYR A 188 -11.75 7.23 8.65
CA TYR A 188 -12.35 7.73 7.40
C TYR A 188 -13.18 6.65 6.69
N ASN A 189 -12.97 5.38 7.04
CA ASN A 189 -13.72 4.24 6.51
C ASN A 189 -13.74 3.11 7.55
N ASP A 190 -14.93 2.82 8.07
CA ASP A 190 -15.17 1.63 8.90
C ASP A 190 -15.91 0.59 8.05
N ILE A 191 -15.22 -0.50 7.68
CA ILE A 191 -15.83 -1.57 6.87
C ILE A 191 -16.89 -2.36 7.66
N ALA A 192 -16.91 -2.26 8.99
CA ALA A 192 -17.92 -2.89 9.83
C ALA A 192 -19.20 -2.04 9.95
N ASP A 193 -19.19 -0.80 9.46
CA ASP A 193 -20.39 0.04 9.42
C ASP A 193 -21.36 -0.50 8.36
N VAL A 194 -22.54 -0.97 8.81
CA VAL A 194 -23.58 -1.54 7.95
C VAL A 194 -24.75 -0.55 7.89
N PRO A 195 -24.78 0.38 6.92
CA PRO A 195 -25.79 1.44 6.88
C PRO A 195 -27.16 0.94 6.43
N ALA A 196 -27.23 -0.23 5.78
CA ALA A 196 -28.46 -0.78 5.24
C ALA A 196 -28.42 -2.31 5.12
N ILE A 197 -29.59 -2.94 5.17
CA ILE A 197 -29.78 -4.37 4.92
C ILE A 197 -30.18 -4.55 3.45
N CYS A 198 -29.54 -5.50 2.76
CA CYS A 198 -29.89 -5.85 1.39
C CYS A 198 -31.07 -6.83 1.36
N HIS A 199 -32.11 -6.50 0.60
CA HIS A 199 -33.31 -7.32 0.39
C HIS A 199 -33.43 -7.87 -1.03
N ASP A 200 -32.36 -7.80 -1.82
CA ASP A 200 -32.33 -8.32 -3.18
C ASP A 200 -32.55 -9.83 -3.20
N SER A 201 -33.13 -10.34 -4.31
CA SER A 201 -33.22 -11.78 -4.57
C SER A 201 -31.83 -12.45 -4.55
N LEU A 202 -31.78 -13.73 -4.20
CA LEU A 202 -30.53 -14.53 -4.21
C LEU A 202 -29.81 -14.46 -5.56
N GLU A 203 -30.54 -14.53 -6.68
CA GLU A 203 -29.97 -14.43 -8.02
C GLU A 203 -29.25 -13.09 -8.24
N THR A 204 -29.88 -11.99 -7.84
CA THR A 204 -29.30 -10.64 -7.95
C THR A 204 -28.06 -10.51 -7.07
N VAL A 205 -28.10 -11.02 -5.84
CA VAL A 205 -26.95 -11.02 -4.92
C VAL A 205 -25.78 -11.80 -5.53
N CYS A 206 -26.01 -13.03 -6.01
CA CYS A 206 -24.97 -13.85 -6.63
C CYS A 206 -24.36 -13.19 -7.88
N ARG A 207 -25.19 -12.57 -8.73
CA ARG A 207 -24.70 -11.80 -9.89
C ARG A 207 -23.81 -10.64 -9.45
N ASN A 208 -24.27 -9.84 -8.48
CA ASN A 208 -23.55 -8.66 -8.00
C ASN A 208 -22.21 -9.04 -7.36
N ILE A 209 -22.17 -10.11 -6.56
CA ILE A 209 -20.91 -10.62 -5.97
C ILE A 209 -19.94 -11.04 -7.07
N ARG A 210 -20.40 -11.81 -8.06
CA ARG A 210 -19.58 -12.26 -9.19
C ARG A 210 -18.99 -11.07 -9.96
N GLU A 211 -19.80 -10.07 -10.29
CA GLU A 211 -19.35 -8.88 -11.02
C GLU A 211 -18.37 -8.04 -10.21
N LYS A 212 -18.61 -7.87 -8.90
CA LYS A 212 -17.67 -7.17 -8.00
C LYS A 212 -16.35 -7.91 -7.85
N LEU A 213 -16.36 -9.24 -7.77
CA LEU A 213 -15.14 -10.05 -7.74
C LEU A 213 -14.35 -9.90 -9.04
N ILE A 214 -15.02 -9.99 -10.20
CA ILE A 214 -14.39 -9.80 -11.51
C ILE A 214 -13.71 -8.43 -11.61
N ARG A 215 -14.44 -7.35 -11.27
CA ARG A 215 -13.87 -5.99 -11.24
C ARG A 215 -12.74 -5.84 -10.22
N GLY A 216 -12.84 -6.55 -9.09
CA GLY A 216 -11.83 -6.58 -8.04
C GLY A 216 -10.50 -7.15 -8.50
N VAL A 217 -10.56 -8.22 -9.31
CA VAL A 217 -9.39 -8.83 -9.97
C VAL A 217 -8.90 -7.93 -11.10
N GLU A 218 -9.79 -7.49 -12.01
CA GLU A 218 -9.46 -6.66 -13.18
C GLU A 218 -8.59 -5.46 -12.80
N LYS A 219 -8.99 -4.69 -11.80
CA LYS A 219 -8.25 -3.49 -11.38
C LYS A 219 -6.87 -3.77 -10.78
N ARG A 220 -6.59 -5.02 -10.36
CA ARG A 220 -5.32 -5.48 -9.80
C ARG A 220 -4.39 -6.10 -10.84
N LEU A 221 -4.82 -6.15 -12.11
CA LEU A 221 -4.00 -6.66 -13.21
C LEU A 221 -3.20 -5.54 -13.91
N ASP A 222 -3.42 -4.27 -13.57
CA ASP A 222 -2.64 -3.14 -14.07
C ASP A 222 -1.29 -3.10 -13.33
N ALA A 223 -0.23 -3.54 -14.01
CA ALA A 223 1.14 -3.58 -13.52
C ALA A 223 2.14 -3.47 -14.69
N ASP A 224 3.22 -2.71 -14.50
CA ASP A 224 4.32 -2.68 -15.50
C ASP A 224 5.28 -3.87 -15.31
N ALA A 225 5.36 -4.41 -14.10
CA ALA A 225 6.10 -5.64 -13.79
C ALA A 225 5.32 -6.92 -14.17
N PRO A 226 6.03 -8.04 -14.48
CA PRO A 226 5.37 -9.32 -14.71
C PRO A 226 4.58 -9.82 -13.49
N LEU A 227 3.33 -10.23 -13.72
CA LEU A 227 2.45 -10.77 -12.68
C LEU A 227 2.63 -12.29 -12.51
N GLY A 228 2.56 -12.73 -11.25
CA GLY A 228 2.46 -14.13 -10.85
C GLY A 228 1.24 -14.37 -9.98
N PHE A 229 0.71 -15.59 -9.99
CA PHE A 229 -0.53 -15.94 -9.31
C PHE A 229 -0.31 -17.11 -8.35
N LEU A 230 -0.82 -17.01 -7.13
CA LEU A 230 -0.80 -18.13 -6.18
C LEU A 230 -2.02 -19.01 -6.42
N LEU A 231 -1.78 -20.30 -6.67
CA LEU A 231 -2.83 -21.28 -6.94
C LEU A 231 -2.68 -22.46 -5.99
N SER A 232 -3.61 -22.59 -5.04
CA SER A 232 -3.63 -23.68 -4.06
C SER A 232 -4.56 -24.83 -4.46
N GLY A 233 -5.36 -24.67 -5.52
CA GLY A 233 -6.43 -25.61 -5.88
C GLY A 233 -7.72 -25.45 -5.06
N GLY A 234 -7.68 -24.66 -3.98
CA GLY A 234 -8.89 -24.22 -3.27
C GLY A 234 -9.74 -23.26 -4.10
N LEU A 235 -11.02 -23.11 -3.71
CA LEU A 235 -12.00 -22.31 -4.45
C LEU A 235 -11.54 -20.87 -4.71
N ASP A 236 -11.02 -20.19 -3.68
CA ASP A 236 -10.73 -18.76 -3.75
C ASP A 236 -9.59 -18.43 -4.73
N SER A 237 -8.46 -19.12 -4.59
CA SER A 237 -7.30 -18.94 -5.48
C SER A 237 -7.63 -19.36 -6.91
N SER A 238 -8.42 -20.43 -7.08
CA SER A 238 -8.89 -20.91 -8.38
C SER A 238 -9.80 -19.90 -9.08
N LEU A 239 -10.72 -19.25 -8.35
CA LEU A 239 -11.58 -18.19 -8.89
C LEU A 239 -10.75 -16.98 -9.35
N VAL A 240 -9.82 -16.52 -8.52
CA VAL A 240 -8.95 -15.38 -8.86
C VAL A 240 -8.11 -15.70 -10.11
N CYS A 241 -7.46 -16.86 -10.15
CA CYS A 241 -6.64 -17.28 -11.29
C CYS A 241 -7.48 -17.45 -12.56
N SER A 242 -8.67 -18.06 -12.47
CA SER A 242 -9.56 -18.25 -13.61
C SER A 242 -10.06 -16.92 -14.20
N ILE A 243 -10.42 -15.96 -13.32
CA ILE A 243 -10.82 -14.62 -13.75
C ILE A 243 -9.65 -13.91 -14.42
N ALA A 244 -8.46 -13.94 -13.80
CA ALA A 244 -7.27 -13.30 -14.36
C ALA A 244 -6.89 -13.89 -15.73
N ALA A 245 -6.85 -15.21 -15.87
CA ALA A 245 -6.57 -15.89 -17.13
C ALA A 245 -7.57 -15.48 -18.23
N LYS A 246 -8.86 -15.41 -17.88
CA LYS A 246 -9.92 -15.01 -18.82
C LYS A 246 -9.81 -13.55 -19.26
N ILE A 247 -9.48 -12.63 -18.34
CA ILE A 247 -9.32 -11.20 -18.65
C ILE A 247 -8.07 -10.98 -19.51
N LEU A 248 -6.94 -11.60 -19.13
CA LEU A 248 -5.66 -11.38 -19.81
C LEU A 248 -5.58 -12.07 -21.18
N GLN A 249 -6.44 -13.06 -21.46
CA GLN A 249 -6.49 -13.82 -22.71
C GLN A 249 -5.11 -14.40 -23.13
N LYS A 250 -4.26 -14.70 -22.15
CA LYS A 250 -2.93 -15.27 -22.33
C LYS A 250 -2.61 -16.22 -21.16
N PRO A 251 -1.71 -17.19 -21.34
CA PRO A 251 -1.25 -18.03 -20.24
C PRO A 251 -0.71 -17.17 -19.10
N ILE A 252 -1.19 -17.42 -17.89
CA ILE A 252 -0.69 -16.81 -16.66
C ILE A 252 0.31 -17.74 -15.99
N ARG A 253 1.24 -17.20 -15.20
CA ARG A 253 2.17 -18.03 -14.43
C ARG A 253 1.61 -18.25 -13.03
N THR A 254 1.24 -19.49 -12.72
CA THR A 254 0.73 -19.89 -11.40
C THR A 254 1.80 -20.60 -10.58
N PHE A 255 1.78 -20.39 -9.27
CA PHE A 255 2.70 -20.99 -8.31
C PHE A 255 1.92 -21.66 -7.19
N ALA A 256 2.29 -22.90 -6.86
CA ALA A 256 1.76 -23.67 -5.75
C ALA A 256 2.92 -24.14 -4.87
N ILE A 257 2.67 -24.30 -3.58
CA ILE A 257 3.65 -24.84 -2.62
C ILE A 257 2.98 -25.95 -1.81
N GLY A 258 3.72 -27.02 -1.57
CA GLY A 258 3.24 -28.17 -0.81
C GLY A 258 4.41 -29.07 -0.40
N MET A 259 4.13 -30.02 0.49
CA MET A 259 5.11 -31.02 0.92
C MET A 259 5.41 -32.00 -0.22
N SER A 260 6.53 -32.73 -0.14
CA SER A 260 6.84 -33.80 -1.09
C SER A 260 5.96 -35.04 -0.92
N GLU A 261 5.42 -35.24 0.28
CA GLU A 261 4.52 -36.34 0.65
C GLU A 261 3.12 -35.77 0.94
N ASP A 262 2.06 -36.49 0.57
CA ASP A 262 0.65 -36.12 0.80
C ASP A 262 0.24 -34.70 0.34
N ALA A 263 0.74 -34.30 -0.82
CA ALA A 263 0.54 -32.97 -1.41
C ALA A 263 -0.84 -32.78 -2.07
N ILE A 264 -1.91 -32.93 -1.29
CA ILE A 264 -3.30 -32.79 -1.77
C ILE A 264 -3.53 -31.43 -2.47
N ASP A 265 -2.99 -30.35 -1.91
CA ASP A 265 -3.11 -29.01 -2.51
C ASP A 265 -2.40 -28.92 -3.87
N LEU A 266 -1.25 -29.58 -4.04
CA LEU A 266 -0.55 -29.60 -5.33
C LEU A 266 -1.34 -30.34 -6.40
N LYS A 267 -2.05 -31.41 -6.02
CA LYS A 267 -2.94 -32.13 -6.93
C LYS A 267 -4.05 -31.22 -7.45
N TYR A 268 -4.78 -30.54 -6.55
CA TYR A 268 -5.88 -29.66 -6.97
C TYR A 268 -5.39 -28.42 -7.70
N ALA A 269 -4.25 -27.84 -7.27
CA ALA A 269 -3.63 -26.75 -8.00
C ALA A 269 -3.29 -27.15 -9.43
N LYS A 270 -2.80 -28.38 -9.64
CA LYS A 270 -2.49 -28.91 -10.97
C LYS A 270 -3.74 -29.08 -11.82
N GLU A 271 -4.82 -29.64 -11.28
CA GLU A 271 -6.10 -29.78 -11.99
C GLU A 271 -6.63 -28.42 -12.48
N VAL A 272 -6.56 -27.39 -11.64
CA VAL A 272 -7.00 -26.04 -12.00
C VAL A 272 -6.06 -25.41 -13.01
N ALA A 273 -4.74 -25.58 -12.85
CA ALA A 273 -3.74 -25.08 -13.80
C ALA A 273 -3.95 -25.65 -15.20
N ASP A 274 -4.20 -26.97 -15.30
CA ASP A 274 -4.49 -27.66 -16.55
C ASP A 274 -5.81 -27.15 -17.17
N TYR A 275 -6.83 -26.86 -16.36
CA TYR A 275 -8.10 -26.30 -16.83
C TYR A 275 -7.97 -24.89 -17.40
N ILE A 276 -7.19 -24.01 -16.75
CA ILE A 276 -7.03 -22.60 -17.17
C ILE A 276 -5.87 -22.39 -18.16
N GLY A 277 -5.05 -23.41 -18.41
CA GLY A 277 -3.92 -23.35 -19.34
C GLY A 277 -2.75 -22.51 -18.82
N SER A 278 -2.41 -22.65 -17.53
CA SER A 278 -1.32 -21.94 -16.85
C SER A 278 -0.13 -22.84 -16.49
#